data_AF-A0A0U2YU10-F1
#
_entry.id   AF-A0A0U2YU10-F1
#
_cell.length_a   1.000
_cell.length_b   1.000
_cell.length_c   1.000
_cell.angle_alpha   90.00
_cell.angle_beta   90.00
_cell.angle_gamma   90.00
#
_symmetry.space_group_name_H-M   'P 1'
#
loop_
_entity.id
_entity.type
_entity.pdbx_description
1 polymer ?
#
loop_
_entity_poly.entity_id
_entity_poly.type
_entity_poly.pdbx_seq_one_letter_code
_entity_poly.pdbx_strand_id
1 'polypeptide(L)' 'MTEIQLGYGRSSLTFSGDATRYQLLTGASPVDRPLTDVEIGEALTTPIDSPPIDDLISQGDS' A
#
# COMPACT_ATOMS: atom_id res chain seq x y z
N MET A 1 -23.52 18.75 0.18
CA MET A 1 -22.86 18.15 1.35
C MET A 1 -22.04 16.98 0.86
N THR A 2 -20.80 16.87 1.32
CA THR A 2 -19.89 15.76 0.99
C THR A 2 -19.54 15.04 2.28
N GLU A 3 -19.70 13.73 2.27
CA GLU A 3 -19.41 12.87 3.41
C GLU A 3 -18.13 12.08 3.13
N ILE A 4 -17.21 12.08 4.09
CA ILE A 4 -15.95 11.33 4.01
C ILE A 4 -15.69 10.57 5.30
N GLN A 5 -14.94 9.47 5.20
CA GLN A 5 -14.46 8.71 6.35
C GLN A 5 -13.01 9.12 6.67
N LEU A 6 -12.79 9.54 7.92
CA LEU A 6 -11.48 9.88 8.45
C LEU A 6 -10.98 8.74 9.33
N GLY A 7 -9.80 8.18 9.02
CA GLY A 7 -9.18 7.20 9.89
C GLY A 7 -8.87 7.78 11.27
N TYR A 8 -9.23 7.07 12.33
CA TYR A 8 -9.00 7.48 13.72
C TYR A 8 -8.56 6.28 14.56
N GLY A 9 -7.25 6.06 14.66
CA GLY A 9 -6.70 4.88 15.33
C GLY A 9 -7.18 3.59 14.68
N ARG A 10 -7.99 2.80 15.40
CA ARG A 10 -8.60 1.55 14.92
C ARG A 10 -10.05 1.71 14.42
N SER A 11 -10.56 2.94 14.38
CA SER A 11 -11.91 3.25 13.93
C SER A 11 -11.87 4.27 12.78
N SER A 12 -13.06 4.67 12.34
CA SER A 12 -13.23 5.75 11.38
C SER A 12 -14.30 6.70 11.87
N LEU A 13 -14.14 7.97 11.54
CA LEU A 13 -15.07 9.04 11.86
C LEU A 13 -15.71 9.53 10.57
N THR A 14 -17.04 9.61 10.60
CA THR A 14 -17.81 10.24 9.54
C THR A 14 -17.70 11.76 9.67
N PHE A 15 -17.20 12.42 8.63
CA PHE A 15 -17.21 13.87 8.53
C PHE A 15 -18.14 14.32 7.40
N SER A 16 -19.14 15.13 7.74
CA SER A 16 -20.02 15.77 6.76
C SER A 16 -19.63 17.23 6.60
N GLY A 17 -19.04 17.54 5.46
CA GLY A 17 -18.52 18.86 5.11
C GLY A 17 -19.29 19.53 3.98
N ASP A 18 -19.06 20.83 3.84
CA ASP A 18 -19.52 21.59 2.67
C ASP A 18 -18.40 21.65 1.63
N ALA A 19 -18.66 21.09 0.45
CA ALA A 19 -17.71 21.06 -0.67
C ALA A 19 -17.32 22.46 -1.18
N THR A 20 -18.11 23.49 -0.88
CA THR A 20 -17.77 24.87 -1.25
C THR A 20 -16.71 25.49 -0.33
N ARG A 21 -16.56 24.95 0.89
CA ARG A 21 -15.63 25.45 1.91
C ARG A 21 -14.34 24.64 2.00
N TYR A 22 -14.38 23.38 1.57
CA TYR A 22 -13.28 22.44 1.73
C TYR A 22 -12.95 21.75 0.41
N GLN A 23 -11.67 21.68 0.09
CA GLN A 23 -11.15 20.81 -0.96
C GLN A 23 -10.62 19.52 -0.32
N LEU A 24 -11.13 18.37 -0.77
CA LEU A 24 -10.60 17.08 -0.36
C LEU A 24 -9.30 16.78 -1.12
N LEU A 25 -8.22 16.55 -0.37
CA LEU A 25 -6.96 16.03 -0.92
C LEU A 25 -6.89 14.53 -0.62
N THR A 26 -6.85 13.71 -1.66
CA THR A 26 -6.60 12.27 -1.54
C THR A 26 -5.18 11.98 -1.99
N GLY A 27 -4.51 11.02 -1.35
CA GLY A 27 -3.28 10.47 -1.91
C GLY A 27 -3.55 9.91 -3.31
N ALA A 28 -2.52 9.81 -4.16
CA ALA A 28 -2.63 8.99 -5.36
C ALA A 28 -2.99 7.59 -4.89
N SER A 29 -4.26 7.21 -5.00
CA SER A 29 -4.71 5.89 -4.59
C SER A 29 -3.99 4.93 -5.51
N PRO A 30 -2.96 4.19 -5.05
CA PRO A 30 -2.67 2.99 -5.78
C PRO A 30 -3.93 2.14 -5.62
N VAL A 31 -4.21 1.31 -6.61
CA VAL A 31 -5.14 0.22 -6.41
C VAL A 31 -4.43 -0.75 -5.46
N ASP A 32 -4.30 -0.39 -4.18
CA ASP A 32 -3.67 -1.20 -3.16
C ASP A 32 -4.70 -2.22 -2.66
N ARG A 33 -5.11 -3.11 -3.59
CA ARG A 33 -5.37 -4.46 -3.11
C ARG A 33 -4.02 -5.00 -2.66
N PRO A 34 -3.94 -5.66 -1.49
CA PRO A 34 -2.75 -6.40 -1.13
C PRO A 34 -2.31 -7.28 -2.31
N LEU A 35 -1.00 -7.39 -2.51
CA LEU A 35 -0.46 -8.34 -3.47
C LEU A 35 -0.96 -9.74 -3.09
N THR A 36 -1.31 -10.52 -4.10
CA THR A 36 -1.56 -11.95 -3.94
C THR A 36 -0.25 -12.67 -3.68
N ASP A 37 -0.33 -13.87 -3.11
CA ASP A 37 0.83 -14.72 -2.86
C ASP A 37 1.68 -14.95 -4.13
N VAL A 38 1.03 -15.02 -5.29
CA VAL A 38 1.70 -15.16 -6.59
C VAL A 38 2.51 -13.90 -6.93
N GLU A 39 1.91 -12.73 -6.80
CA GLU A 39 2.57 -11.45 -7.10
C GLU A 39 3.74 -11.18 -6.15
N ILE A 40 3.62 -11.61 -4.88
CA ILE A 40 4.72 -11.57 -3.92
C ILE A 40 5.86 -12.49 -4.36
N GLY A 41 5.54 -13.72 -4.77
CA GLY A 41 6.55 -14.67 -5.26
C GLY A 41 7.29 -14.16 -6.51
N GLU A 42 6.57 -13.56 -7.46
CA GLU A 42 7.18 -12.95 -8.65
C GLU A 42 8.14 -11.81 -8.26
N ALA A 43 7.72 -10.90 -7.39
CA ALA A 43 8.56 -9.79 -6.95
C ALA A 43 9.86 -10.25 -6.25
N LEU A 44 9.83 -11.38 -5.53
CA LEU A 44 11.00 -11.95 -4.85
C LEU A 44 11.97 -12.66 -5.80
N THR A 45 11.46 -13.20 -6.91
CA THR A 45 12.29 -13.90 -7.92
C THR A 45 12.86 -12.95 -8.97
N THR A 46 12.24 -11.78 -9.18
CA THR A 46 12.75 -10.72 -10.06
C THR A 46 12.95 -9.39 -9.32
N PRO A 47 13.92 -9.31 -8.40
CA PRO A 47 14.16 -8.10 -7.63
C PRO A 47 14.77 -6.97 -8.48
N ILE A 48 14.58 -5.73 -8.04
CA ILE A 48 15.11 -4.54 -8.69
C ILE A 48 16.52 -4.29 -8.15
N ASP A 49 17.50 -4.20 -9.04
CA ASP A 49 18.89 -3.85 -8.74
C ASP A 49 19.58 -4.74 -7.67
N SER A 50 19.12 -5.98 -7.50
CA SER A 50 19.79 -6.98 -6.66
C SER A 50 19.70 -8.39 -7.27
N PRO A 51 20.51 -9.35 -6.78
CA PRO A 51 20.28 -10.77 -7.04
C PRO A 51 19.00 -11.27 -6.35
N PRO A 52 18.40 -12.38 -6.85
CA PRO A 52 17.31 -13.10 -6.20
C PRO A 52 17.65 -13.52 -4.76
N ILE A 53 16.61 -13.67 -3.93
CA ILE A 53 16.80 -13.98 -2.50
C ILE A 53 17.47 -15.34 -2.27
N ASP A 54 17.21 -16.34 -3.12
CA ASP A 54 17.82 -17.67 -3.03
C ASP A 54 19.34 -17.63 -3.24
N ASP A 55 19.82 -16.75 -4.13
CA ASP A 55 21.24 -16.54 -4.40
C ASP A 55 21.94 -15.86 -3.23
N LEU A 56 21.23 -15.00 -2.48
CA LEU A 56 21.77 -14.31 -1.31
C LEU A 56 21.88 -15.24 -0.10
N ILE A 57 20.91 -16.12 0.11
CA ILE A 57 20.89 -17.06 1.26
C ILE A 57 21.93 -18.18 1.06
N SER A 58 22.10 -18.65 -0.17
CA SER A 58 23.06 -19.72 -0.49
C SER A 58 24.53 -19.34 -0.19
N GLN A 59 24.85 -18.05 -0.11
CA GLN A 59 26.19 -17.56 0.22
C GLN A 59 26.51 -17.59 1.73
N GLY A 60 25.50 -17.79 2.59
CA GLY A 60 25.66 -17.81 4.06
C GLY A 60 25.93 -19.20 4.66
N ASP A 61 25.72 -20.28 3.91
CA ASP A 61 25.88 -21.68 4.36
C ASP A 61 27.27 -22.28 4.03
N SER A 62 28.31 -21.44 3.90
CA SER A 62 29.71 -21.87 3.67
C SER A 62 30.61 -21.66 4.88
#